data_AF-A0A0R1GVY0-F1
#
_entry.id   AF-A0A0R1GVY0-F1
#
_cell.length_a   1.000
_cell.length_b   1.000
_cell.length_c   1.000
_cell.angle_alpha   90.00
_cell.angle_beta   90.00
_cell.angle_gamma   90.00
#
_symmetry.space_group_name_H-M   'P 1'
#
loop_
_entity.id
_entity.type
_entity.pdbx_description
1 polymer ?
#
loop_
_entity_poly.entity_id
_entity_poly.type
_entity_poly.pdbx_seq_one_letter_code
_entity_poly.pdbx_strand_id
1 'polypeptide(L)' 'MMSNRVEILEEYRQANSQLATLKEKESATVQSTNETVQIEPRYGEEMNYLSNKCAQLDMILEAMDASED' A
#
# COMPACT_ATOMS: atom_id res chain seq x y z
N MET A 1 17.90 15.65 -15.44
CA MET A 1 16.98 14.54 -15.77
C MET A 1 16.52 13.96 -14.45
N MET A 2 15.21 14.01 -14.16
CA MET A 2 14.68 13.16 -13.10
C MET A 2 14.94 11.70 -13.54
N SER A 3 15.62 10.92 -12.70
CA SER A 3 15.88 9.52 -13.01
C SER A 3 14.57 8.74 -12.83
N ASN A 4 14.29 7.79 -13.72
CA ASN A 4 13.19 6.84 -13.63
C ASN A 4 13.01 6.27 -12.19
N ARG A 5 14.13 6.05 -11.49
CA ARG A 5 14.15 5.59 -10.09
C ARG A 5 13.48 6.56 -9.11
N VAL A 6 13.64 7.87 -9.29
CA VAL A 6 13.03 8.90 -8.43
C VAL A 6 11.51 8.91 -8.61
N GLU A 7 11.03 8.75 -9.85
CA GLU A 7 9.60 8.69 -10.15
C GLU A 7 8.95 7.44 -9.53
N ILE A 8 9.60 6.28 -9.66
CA ILE A 8 9.15 5.01 -9.06
C ILE A 8 9.13 5.11 -7.52
N LEU A 9 10.14 5.72 -6.91
CA LEU A 9 10.18 5.93 -5.46
C LEU A 9 9.04 6.83 -4.98
N GLU A 10 8.72 7.88 -5.72
CA GLU A 10 7.62 8.78 -5.38
C GLU A 10 6.27 8.09 -5.52
N GLU A 11 6.08 7.31 -6.59
CA GLU A 11 4.88 6.51 -6.80
C GLU A 11 4.71 5.45 -5.71
N TYR A 12 5.80 4.79 -5.29
CA TYR A 12 5.80 3.83 -4.19
C TYR A 12 5.38 4.50 -2.88
N ARG A 13 5.98 5.65 -2.54
CA ARG A 13 5.62 6.43 -1.34
C ARG A 13 4.15 6.83 -1.35
N GLN A 14 3.64 7.29 -2.50
CA GLN A 14 2.26 7.68 -2.62
C GLN A 14 1.30 6.49 -2.43
N ALA A 15 1.56 5.36 -3.10
CA ALA A 15 0.75 4.16 -2.97
C ALA A 15 0.76 3.61 -1.53
N ASN A 16 1.93 3.61 -0.88
CA ASN A 16 2.07 3.14 0.49
C ASN A 16 1.36 4.06 1.51
N SER A 17 1.41 5.38 1.29
CA SER A 17 0.67 6.36 2.11
C SER A 17 -0.86 6.18 1.99
N GLN A 18 -1.36 5.95 0.77
CA GLN A 18 -2.77 5.63 0.54
C GLN A 18 -3.18 4.32 1.22
N LEU A 19 -2.35 3.28 1.11
CA LEU A 19 -2.59 1.99 1.76
C LEU A 19 -2.64 2.13 3.28
N ALA A 20 -1.72 2.89 3.88
CA ALA A 20 -1.71 3.16 5.32
C ALA A 20 -2.99 3.88 5.76
N THR A 21 -3.42 4.88 4.99
CA THR A 21 -4.66 5.63 5.27
C THR A 21 -5.89 4.71 5.22
N LEU A 22 -5.97 3.79 4.25
CA LEU A 22 -7.09 2.83 4.17
C LEU A 22 -7.08 1.84 5.34
N LYS A 23 -5.91 1.34 5.74
CA LYS A 23 -5.75 0.47 6.92
C LYS A 23 -6.23 1.17 8.19
N GLU A 24 -5.89 2.45 8.36
CA GLU A 24 -6.34 3.24 9.51
C GLU A 24 -7.85 3.43 9.50
N LYS A 25 -8.43 3.80 8.34
CA LYS A 25 -9.89 3.94 8.18
C LYS A 25 -10.63 2.63 8.47
N GLU A 26 -10.11 1.50 7.99
CA GLU A 26 -10.71 0.18 8.20
C GLU A 26 -10.57 -0.28 9.66
N SER A 27 -9.47 0.06 10.34
CA SER A 27 -9.33 -0.22 11.77
C SER A 27 -10.22 0.67 12.64
N ALA A 28 -10.44 1.93 12.25
CA ALA A 28 -11.24 2.87 13.02
C ALA A 28 -12.73 2.51 13.08
N THR A 29 -13.23 1.72 12.13
CA THR A 29 -14.62 1.23 12.12
C THR A 29 -14.82 0.03 13.06
N VAL A 30 -13.75 -0.60 13.52
CA VAL A 30 -13.81 -1.72 14.47
C VAL A 30 -13.82 -1.16 15.89
N GLN A 31 -15.02 -0.97 16.44
CA GLN A 31 -15.19 -0.67 17.86
C GLN A 31 -15.32 -1.96 18.66
N SER A 32 -14.66 -2.03 19.81
CA SER A 32 -14.83 -3.15 20.73
C SER A 32 -16.26 -3.12 21.29
N THR A 33 -17.03 -4.16 21.01
CA THR A 33 -18.38 -4.34 21.56
C THR A 33 -18.49 -5.72 22.21
N ASN A 34 -19.42 -5.89 23.15
CA ASN A 34 -19.74 -7.20 23.74
C ASN A 34 -20.66 -8.04 22.83
N GLU A 35 -20.97 -7.57 21.64
CA GLU A 35 -21.87 -8.20 20.69
C GLU A 35 -21.08 -8.87 19.56
N THR A 36 -21.63 -9.95 19.01
CA THR A 36 -21.12 -10.52 17.77
C THR A 36 -21.49 -9.60 16.63
N VAL A 37 -20.51 -8.85 16.12
CA VAL A 37 -20.68 -7.99 14.95
C VAL A 37 -20.06 -8.63 13.72
N GLN A 38 -20.76 -8.59 12.60
CA GLN A 38 -20.19 -8.95 11.31
C GLN A 38 -19.37 -7.77 10.79
N ILE A 39 -18.06 -7.97 10.65
CA ILE A 39 -17.16 -6.98 10.05
C ILE A 39 -17.09 -7.27 8.56
N GLU A 40 -17.64 -6.36 7.75
CA GLU A 40 -17.46 -6.40 6.30
C GLU A 40 -16.32 -5.47 5.90
N PRO A 41 -15.27 -5.99 5.23
CA PRO A 41 -14.17 -5.16 4.77
C PRO A 41 -14.68 -4.17 3.73
N ARG A 42 -14.48 -2.87 3.98
CA ARG A 42 -14.99 -1.79 3.12
C ARG A 42 -13.98 -1.36 2.07
N TYR A 43 -12.70 -1.56 2.35
CA TYR A 43 -11.60 -1.11 1.50
C TYR A 43 -10.73 -2.27 1.02
N GLY A 44 -11.16 -3.52 1.23
CA GLY A 44 -10.36 -4.72 0.94
C GLY A 44 -9.87 -4.80 -0.51
N GLU A 45 -10.72 -4.47 -1.50
CA GLU A 45 -10.32 -4.47 -2.91
C GLU A 45 -9.23 -3.41 -3.20
N GLU A 46 -9.44 -2.19 -2.73
CA GLU A 46 -8.52 -1.06 -2.92
C GLU A 46 -7.19 -1.29 -2.18
N MET A 47 -7.25 -1.85 -0.97
CA MET A 47 -6.07 -2.23 -0.19
C MET A 47 -5.28 -3.36 -0.86
N ASN A 48 -5.95 -4.34 -1.45
CA ASN A 48 -5.30 -5.40 -2.21
C ASN A 48 -4.61 -4.83 -3.46
N TYR A 49 -5.29 -3.94 -4.19
CA TYR A 49 -4.72 -3.26 -5.34
C TYR A 49 -3.46 -2.47 -4.96
N LEU A 50 -3.53 -1.62 -3.92
CA LEU A 50 -2.40 -0.81 -3.46
C LEU A 50 -1.25 -1.67 -2.92
N SER A 51 -1.56 -2.77 -2.22
CA SER A 51 -0.53 -3.72 -1.73
C SER A 51 0.21 -4.37 -2.89
N ASN A 52 -0.51 -4.83 -3.91
CA ASN A 52 0.08 -5.40 -5.12
C ASN A 52 0.91 -4.37 -5.89
N LYS A 53 0.45 -3.12 -5.94
CA LYS A 53 1.19 -2.02 -6.57
C LYS A 53 2.49 -1.72 -5.82
N CYS A 54 2.46 -1.66 -4.48
CA CYS A 54 3.66 -1.47 -3.67
C CYS A 54 4.68 -2.59 -3.92
N ALA A 55 4.24 -3.86 -3.93
CA ALA A 55 5.11 -5.01 -4.18
C ALA A 55 5.75 -4.98 -5.58
N GLN A 56 5.01 -4.55 -6.61
CA GLN A 56 5.54 -4.41 -7.97
C GLN A 56 6.60 -3.31 -8.06
N LEU A 57 6.35 -2.14 -7.44
CA LEU A 57 7.30 -1.03 -7.46
C LEU A 57 8.57 -1.36 -6.67
N ASP A 58 8.43 -2.02 -5.53
CA ASP A 58 9.55 -2.50 -4.71
C ASP A 58 10.44 -3.47 -5.49
N MET A 59 9.85 -4.45 -6.17
CA MET A 59 10.57 -5.39 -7.04
C MET A 59 11.34 -4.68 -8.17
N ILE A 60 10.77 -3.63 -8.77
CA ILE A 60 11.46 -2.85 -9.80
C ILE A 60 12.66 -2.11 -9.20
N LEU A 61 12.50 -1.52 -8.01
CA LEU A 61 13.58 -0.84 -7.31
C LEU A 61 14.71 -1.81 -6.95
N GLU A 62 14.38 -2.99 -6.43
CA GLU A 62 15.36 -4.05 -6.15
C GLU A 62 16.13 -4.47 -7.42
N ALA A 63 15.42 -4.63 -8.54
CA ALA A 63 16.05 -4.99 -9.81
C ALA A 63 16.97 -3.88 -10.35
N MET A 64 16.59 -2.61 -10.17
CA MET A 64 17.45 -1.46 -10.52
C MET A 64 18.72 -1.46 -9.69
N ASP A 65 18.60 -1.66 -8.38
CA ASP A 65 19.73 -1.66 -7.44
C ASP A 65 20.69 -2.82 -7.74
N ALA A 66 20.16 -4.00 -8.08
CA ALA A 66 20.96 -5.15 -8.49
C ALA A 66 21.64 -5.00 -9.87
N SER A 67 21.18 -4.04 -10.70
CA SER A 67 21.75 -3.75 -12.01
C SER A 67 22.77 -2.61 -12.02
N GLU A 68 22.86 -1.85 -10.92
CA GLU A 68 23.85 -0.80 -10.71
C GLU A 68 25.16 -1.34 -10.09
N ASP A 69 25.20 -2.62 -9.71
CA ASP A 69 26.41 -3.43 -9.41
C ASP A 69 27.04 -4.01 -10.69
#